data_AF-A0A939FFN1-F1
#
_entry.id   AF-A0A939FFN1-F1
#
_cell.length_a   1.000
_cell.length_b   1.000
_cell.length_c   1.000
_cell.angle_alpha   90.00
_cell.angle_beta   90.00
_cell.angle_gamma   90.00
#
_symmetry.space_group_name_H-M   'P 1'
#
loop_
_entity.id
_entity.type
_entity.pdbx_description
1 polymer ?
#
loop_
_entity_poly.entity_id
_entity_poly.type
_entity_poly.pdbx_seq_one_letter_code
_entity_poly.pdbx_strand_id
1 'polypeptide(L)' 'PAGHEPEQAQARAALCVSTVLGLALTRYVLRFPASMALGREEIVDWLGPTVQRYLTAPTP' A
#
# COMPACT_ATOMS: atom_id res chain seq x y z
N PRO A 1 27.20 5.01 -1.82
CA PRO A 1 25.83 4.66 -1.37
C PRO A 1 24.92 5.88 -1.53
N ALA A 2 24.42 6.10 -2.75
CA ALA A 2 23.55 7.22 -3.06
C ALA A 2 22.22 7.04 -2.32
N GLY A 3 21.90 7.96 -1.42
CA GLY A 3 20.56 8.05 -0.85
C GLY A 3 19.54 8.20 -1.98
N HIS A 4 18.41 7.52 -1.85
CA HIS A 4 17.31 7.51 -2.82
C HIS A 4 17.10 8.90 -3.42
N GLU A 5 17.14 9.00 -4.75
CA GLU A 5 16.78 10.24 -5.44
C GLU A 5 15.38 10.66 -4.96
N PRO A 6 15.16 11.92 -4.55
CA PRO A 6 13.92 12.35 -3.91
C PRO A 6 12.67 12.09 -4.78
N GLU A 7 12.84 12.08 -6.10
CA GLU A 7 11.79 11.72 -7.06
C GLU A 7 11.37 10.24 -6.94
N GLN A 8 12.32 9.32 -6.77
CA GLN A 8 12.03 7.90 -6.55
C GLN A 8 11.33 7.70 -5.20
N ALA A 9 11.73 8.43 -4.16
CA ALA A 9 11.08 8.38 -2.86
C ALA A 9 9.61 8.86 -2.93
N GLN A 10 9.34 9.94 -3.67
CA GLN A 10 7.97 10.43 -3.91
C GLN A 10 7.13 9.42 -4.69
N ALA A 11 7.68 8.82 -5.75
CA ALA A 11 6.96 7.81 -6.54
C ALA A 11 6.59 6.57 -5.69
N ARG A 12 7.52 6.07 -4.88
CA ARG A 12 7.26 4.95 -3.96
C ARG A 12 6.21 5.30 -2.91
N ALA A 13 6.25 6.51 -2.35
CA ALA A 13 5.24 6.98 -1.42
C ALA A 13 3.86 7.05 -2.08
N ALA A 14 3.76 7.55 -3.31
CA ALA A 14 2.50 7.59 -4.04
C ALA A 14 1.89 6.20 -4.26
N LEU A 15 2.70 5.19 -4.61
CA LEU A 15 2.26 3.80 -4.77
C LEU A 15 1.83 3.14 -3.45
N CYS A 16 2.52 3.44 -2.35
CA CYS A 16 2.11 2.99 -1.02
C CYS A 16 0.75 3.59 -0.63
N VAL A 17 0.60 4.91 -0.83
CA VAL A 17 -0.63 5.64 -0.50
C VAL A 17 -1.80 5.16 -1.35
N SER A 18 -1.62 4.92 -2.65
CA SER A 18 -2.69 4.41 -3.51
C SER A 18 -3.21 3.05 -3.05
N THR A 19 -2.31 2.18 -2.58
CA THR A 19 -2.66 0.86 -2.02
C THR A 19 -3.51 1.00 -0.75
N VAL A 20 -3.06 1.82 0.21
CA VAL A 20 -3.77 2.03 1.48
C VAL A 20 -5.10 2.75 1.26
N LEU A 21 -5.13 3.78 0.41
CA LEU A 21 -6.37 4.50 0.08
C LEU A 21 -7.38 3.62 -0.65
N GLY A 22 -6.94 2.73 -1.56
CA GLY A 22 -7.84 1.79 -2.22
C GLY A 22 -8.59 0.90 -1.20
N LEU A 23 -7.87 0.38 -0.20
CA LEU A 23 -8.50 -0.36 0.90
C LEU A 23 -9.44 0.54 1.71
N ALA A 24 -9.00 1.74 2.09
CA ALA A 24 -9.82 2.66 2.88
C ALA A 24 -11.13 3.03 2.17
N LEU A 25 -11.06 3.32 0.87
CA LEU A 25 -12.22 3.61 0.04
C LEU A 25 -13.18 2.43 -0.02
N THR A 26 -12.68 1.23 -0.34
CA THR A 26 -13.52 0.03 -0.44
C THR A 26 -14.13 -0.38 0.90
N ARG A 27 -13.41 -0.17 2.01
CA ARG A 27 -13.86 -0.57 3.36
C ARG A 27 -14.79 0.44 4.01
N TYR A 28 -14.48 1.73 3.94
CA TYR A 28 -15.17 2.77 4.74
C TYR A 28 -16.15 3.61 3.94
N VAL A 29 -15.82 3.93 2.68
CA VAL A 29 -16.66 4.78 1.82
C VAL A 29 -17.67 3.94 1.07
N LEU A 30 -17.19 2.96 0.30
CA LEU A 30 -18.03 2.08 -0.52
C LEU A 30 -18.62 0.90 0.27
N ARG A 31 -17.99 0.54 1.39
CA ARG A 31 -18.45 -0.50 2.33
C ARG A 31 -18.73 -1.85 1.66
N PHE A 32 -17.80 -2.30 0.81
CA PHE A 32 -17.94 -3.60 0.17
C PHE A 32 -17.95 -4.73 1.22
N PRO A 33 -18.94 -5.64 1.20
CA PRO A 33 -19.07 -6.68 2.22
C PRO A 33 -17.80 -7.50 2.44
N ALA A 34 -17.13 -7.90 1.35
CA ALA A 34 -15.85 -8.62 1.39
C ALA A 34 -14.74 -7.78 2.04
N SER A 35 -14.67 -6.49 1.74
CA SER A 35 -13.67 -5.59 2.33
C SER A 35 -13.93 -5.37 3.82
N MET A 36 -15.19 -5.29 4.26
CA MET A 36 -15.55 -5.12 5.68
C MET A 36 -15.34 -6.40 6.51
N ALA A 37 -15.52 -7.58 5.91
CA ALA A 37 -15.36 -8.86 6.57
C ALA A 37 -13.90 -9.19 6.94
N LEU A 38 -12.93 -8.62 6.22
CA LEU A 38 -11.51 -8.84 6.50
C LEU A 38 -11.11 -8.35 7.89
N GLY A 39 -10.37 -9.19 8.60
CA GLY A 39 -9.70 -8.84 9.86
C GLY A 39 -8.49 -7.94 9.63
N ARG A 40 -8.02 -7.27 10.70
CA ARG A 40 -6.84 -6.40 10.63
C ARG A 40 -5.57 -7.17 10.23
N GLU A 41 -5.32 -8.31 10.85
CA GLU A 41 -4.13 -9.12 10.55
C GLU A 41 -4.18 -9.64 9.12
N GLU A 42 -5.34 -10.10 8.66
CA GLU A 42 -5.55 -10.55 7.29
C GLU A 42 -5.31 -9.43 6.27
N ILE A 43 -5.74 -8.20 6.57
CA ILE A 43 -5.40 -7.01 5.77
C ILE A 43 -3.88 -6.80 5.72
N VAL A 44 -3.19 -6.92 6.86
CA VAL A 44 -1.73 -6.74 6.93
C VAL A 44 -1.02 -7.84 6.13
N ASP A 45 -1.48 -9.08 6.21
CA ASP A 45 -0.93 -10.21 5.46
C ASP A 45 -1.05 -10.00 3.94
N TRP A 46 -2.17 -9.42 3.47
CA TRP A 46 -2.37 -9.10 2.05
C TRP A 46 -1.61 -7.85 1.59
N LEU A 47 -1.69 -6.74 2.34
CA LEU A 47 -1.14 -5.45 1.90
C LEU A 47 0.33 -5.28 2.26
N GLY A 48 0.79 -5.87 3.37
CA GLY A 48 2.14 -5.74 3.89
C GLY A 48 3.22 -6.04 2.86
N PRO A 49 3.19 -7.19 2.17
CA PRO A 49 4.15 -7.52 1.12
C PRO A 49 4.13 -6.53 -0.05
N THR A 50 2.96 -5.99 -0.40
CA THR A 50 2.81 -5.02 -1.50
C THR A 50 3.43 -3.67 -1.14
N VAL A 51 3.15 -3.17 0.07
CA VAL A 51 3.77 -1.93 0.58
C VAL A 51 5.28 -2.11 0.73
N GLN A 52 5.72 -3.22 1.32
CA GLN A 52 7.14 -3.54 1.47
C GLN A 52 7.86 -3.55 0.11
N ARG A 53 7.23 -4.16 -0.91
CA ARG A 53 7.78 -4.17 -2.27
C ARG A 53 7.98 -2.75 -2.81
N TYR A 54 7.02 -1.85 -2.68
CA TYR A 54 7.21 -0.47 -3.13
C TYR A 54 8.31 0.26 -2.36
N LEU A 55 8.52 -0.07 -1.09
CA LEU A 55 9.56 0.56 -0.29
C LEU A 55 10.97 0.01 -0.58
N THR A 56 11.11 -1.29 -0.87
CA THR A 56 12.44 -1.94 -0.90
C THR A 56 12.83 -2.60 -2.21
N ALA A 57 11.91 -2.80 -3.15
CA ALA A 57 12.27 -3.41 -4.43
C ALA A 57 13.21 -2.49 -5.22
N PRO A 58 14.09 -3.04 -6.06
CA PRO A 58 14.82 -2.26 -7.06
C PRO A 58 13.83 -1.43 -7.89
N THR A 59 14.20 -0.19 -8.18
CA THR A 59 13.43 0.64 -9.12
C THR A 59 13.44 -0.07 -10.48
N PRO A 60 12.31 -0.17 -11.19
CA PRO A 60 12.27 -0.78 -12.51
C PRO A 60 13.16 -0.07 -13.53
#